data_AF-A0A1S3QI92-F1
#
_entry.id   AF-A0A1S3QI92-F1
#
_cell.length_a   1.000
_cell.length_b   1.000
_cell.length_c   1.000
_cell.angle_alpha   90.00
_cell.angle_beta   90.00
_cell.angle_gamma   90.00
#
_symmetry.space_group_name_H-M   'P 1'
#
loop_
_entity.id
_entity.type
_entity.pdbx_description
1 polymer ?
#
loop_
_entity_poly.entity_id
_entity_poly.type
_entity_poly.pdbx_seq_one_letter_code
_entity_poly.pdbx_strand_id
1 'polypeptide(L)'
;MQYTQGGPLLDITMELGELEEVHLPHCVCLGTNPSLRNEMKILHVVEHGVSLEEVHEVTRFHAKILHPKFSAISVILRYIFSWNVDVHCELMLYLTVKKETLIPRLYLFPSNPGQMQAVEEQESKFQGSKRIPITRPEQSFKLNSSFRLNIPCSTSIFPP
;
A
#
# COMPACT_ATOMS: atom_id res chain seq x y z
N MET A 1 8.53 1.78 -22.09
CA MET A 1 7.22 2.14 -21.49
C MET A 1 7.44 2.39 -20.01
N GLN A 2 6.91 3.47 -19.45
CA GLN A 2 7.02 3.78 -18.01
C GLN A 2 5.83 3.17 -17.26
N TYR A 3 6.08 2.69 -16.04
CA TYR A 3 5.09 2.10 -15.13
C TYR A 3 5.26 2.68 -13.73
N THR A 4 4.18 2.70 -12.94
CA THR A 4 4.22 2.98 -11.51
C THR A 4 3.92 1.70 -10.72
N GLN A 5 4.30 1.71 -9.44
CA GLN A 5 3.99 0.62 -8.52
C GLN A 5 2.49 0.56 -8.22
N GLY A 6 1.87 -0.60 -8.46
CA GLY A 6 0.46 -0.87 -8.15
C GLY A 6 0.27 -1.60 -6.82
N GLY A 7 1.26 -2.38 -6.38
CA GLY A 7 1.27 -3.17 -5.16
C GLY A 7 2.68 -3.45 -4.64
N PRO A 8 2.85 -4.19 -3.53
CA PRO A 8 4.17 -4.58 -3.03
C PRO A 8 4.91 -5.49 -4.02
N LEU A 9 6.25 -5.43 -3.96
CA LEU A 9 7.10 -6.46 -4.53
C LEU A 9 7.19 -7.61 -3.53
N LEU A 10 6.79 -8.80 -3.95
CA LEU A 10 6.77 -10.02 -3.13
C LEU A 10 7.73 -11.04 -3.72
N ASP A 11 8.62 -11.56 -2.88
CA ASP A 11 9.46 -12.69 -3.25
C ASP A 11 8.72 -13.99 -2.90
N ILE A 12 8.08 -14.58 -3.91
CA ILE A 12 7.27 -15.79 -3.73
C ILE A 12 8.12 -16.99 -4.13
N THR A 13 8.43 -17.81 -3.13
CA THR A 13 9.09 -19.10 -3.29
C THR A 13 8.17 -20.22 -2.83
N MET A 14 8.36 -21.42 -3.39
CA MET A 14 7.59 -22.60 -3.03
C MET A 14 8.56 -23.76 -2.86
N GLU A 15 8.47 -24.44 -1.72
CA GLU A 15 9.39 -25.53 -1.39
C GLU A 15 8.99 -26.87 -2.03
N LEU A 16 7.68 -27.15 -2.10
CA LEU A 16 7.12 -28.38 -2.66
C LEU A 16 5.78 -28.10 -3.34
N GLY A 17 5.49 -28.84 -4.42
CA GLY A 17 4.20 -28.79 -5.13
C GLY A 17 4.23 -27.95 -6.41
N GLU A 18 3.07 -27.48 -6.83
CA GLU A 18 2.86 -26.49 -7.90
C GLU A 18 1.88 -25.43 -7.39
N LEU A 19 2.14 -24.16 -7.71
CA LEU A 19 1.27 -23.07 -7.32
C LEU A 19 0.34 -22.78 -8.49
N GLU A 20 -0.94 -23.09 -8.32
CA GLU A 20 -1.96 -22.93 -9.36
C GLU A 20 -2.38 -21.47 -9.55
N GLU A 21 -2.40 -20.70 -8.45
CA GLU A 21 -3.00 -19.38 -8.43
C GLU A 21 -2.39 -18.50 -7.35
N VAL A 22 -2.14 -17.23 -7.66
CA VAL A 22 -1.71 -16.20 -6.70
C VAL A 22 -2.59 -14.97 -6.81
N HIS A 23 -2.94 -14.41 -5.66
CA HIS A 23 -3.63 -13.13 -5.51
C HIS A 23 -2.66 -12.07 -5.02
N LEU A 24 -2.14 -11.28 -5.94
CA LEU A 24 -1.22 -10.19 -5.63
C LEU A 24 -1.97 -8.94 -5.19
N PRO A 25 -1.70 -8.38 -4.01
CA PRO A 25 -2.41 -7.19 -3.54
C PRO A 25 -2.06 -5.95 -4.38
N HIS A 26 -3.03 -5.05 -4.56
CA HIS A 26 -2.84 -3.72 -5.12
C HIS A 26 -3.64 -2.66 -4.35
N CYS A 27 -3.18 -1.41 -4.42
CA CYS A 27 -3.85 -0.29 -3.75
C CYS A 27 -4.77 0.54 -4.67
N VAL A 28 -4.72 0.31 -5.98
CA VAL A 28 -5.50 1.09 -6.97
C VAL A 28 -7.01 0.92 -6.75
N CYS A 29 -7.74 2.04 -6.67
CA CYS A 29 -9.19 2.07 -6.57
C CYS A 29 -9.81 1.95 -7.96
N LEU A 30 -10.53 0.84 -8.17
CA LEU A 30 -11.22 0.55 -9.43
C LEU A 30 -12.67 1.04 -9.44
N GLY A 31 -13.17 1.50 -8.28
CA GLY A 31 -14.53 2.05 -8.16
C GLY A 31 -14.67 3.42 -8.82
N THR A 32 -13.60 4.21 -8.86
CA THR A 32 -13.61 5.54 -9.50
C THR A 32 -13.29 5.46 -10.99
N ASN A 33 -12.48 4.48 -11.41
CA ASN A 33 -12.21 4.21 -12.82
C ASN A 33 -11.99 2.71 -13.10
N PRO A 34 -13.03 1.97 -13.52
CA PRO A 34 -12.93 0.54 -13.82
C PRO A 34 -11.97 0.20 -14.98
N SER A 35 -11.70 1.13 -15.90
CA SER A 35 -10.82 0.89 -17.05
C SER A 35 -9.36 0.65 -16.66
N LEU A 36 -8.96 1.09 -15.46
CA LEU A 36 -7.61 0.88 -14.92
C LEU A 36 -7.23 -0.60 -14.78
N ARG A 37 -8.21 -1.52 -14.76
CA ARG A 37 -7.96 -2.97 -14.79
C ARG A 37 -7.09 -3.38 -15.98
N ASN A 38 -7.34 -2.79 -17.16
CA ASN A 38 -6.65 -3.12 -18.40
C ASN A 38 -5.23 -2.53 -18.47
N GLU A 39 -4.92 -1.62 -17.55
CA GLU A 39 -3.63 -0.92 -17.49
C GLU A 39 -2.67 -1.56 -16.48
N MET A 40 -3.14 -2.58 -15.75
CA MET A 40 -2.35 -3.34 -14.80
C MET A 40 -1.59 -4.47 -15.48
N LYS A 41 -0.36 -4.70 -15.02
CA LYS A 41 0.48 -5.83 -15.42
C LYS A 41 1.17 -6.43 -14.21
N ILE A 42 1.65 -7.65 -14.36
CA ILE A 42 2.57 -8.25 -13.39
C ILE A 42 4.00 -8.02 -13.87
N LEU A 43 4.81 -7.43 -13.00
CA LEU A 43 6.24 -7.33 -13.12
C LEU A 43 6.87 -8.58 -12.50
N HIS A 44 7.79 -9.21 -13.21
CA HIS A 44 8.68 -10.23 -12.68
C HIS A 44 10.10 -9.71 -12.72
N VAL A 45 10.83 -9.84 -11.60
CA VAL A 45 12.27 -9.61 -11.55
C VAL A 45 12.95 -10.92 -11.94
N VAL A 46 13.79 -10.85 -12.98
CA VAL A 46 14.54 -11.98 -13.53
C VAL A 46 16.03 -11.64 -13.55
N GLU A 47 16.89 -12.64 -13.76
CA GLU A 47 18.35 -12.51 -13.63
C GLU A 47 18.96 -11.32 -14.41
N HIS A 48 18.39 -10.96 -15.56
CA HIS A 48 18.89 -9.89 -16.42
C HIS A 48 17.91 -8.73 -16.62
N GLY A 49 17.01 -8.49 -15.65
CA GLY A 49 16.15 -7.32 -15.65
C GLY A 49 14.73 -7.64 -15.20
N VAL A 50 13.75 -7.26 -16.03
CA VAL A 50 12.34 -7.44 -15.72
C VAL A 50 11.56 -7.95 -16.92
N SER A 51 10.57 -8.82 -16.67
CA SER A 51 9.57 -9.23 -17.66
C SER A 51 8.17 -8.85 -17.21
N LEU A 52 7.26 -8.70 -18.17
CA LEU A 52 5.86 -8.33 -17.92
C LEU A 52 4.92 -9.45 -18.34
N GLU A 53 3.94 -9.74 -17.49
CA GLU A 53 2.86 -10.68 -17.73
C GLU A 53 1.51 -9.92 -17.68
N GLU A 54 0.54 -10.36 -18.48
CA GLU A 54 -0.83 -9.86 -18.39
C GLU A 54 -1.52 -10.44 -17.16
N VAL A 55 -2.37 -9.65 -16.51
CA VAL A 55 -3.15 -10.13 -15.37
C VAL A 55 -4.30 -11.00 -15.86
N HIS A 56 -4.53 -12.16 -15.25
CA HIS A 56 -5.63 -13.04 -15.62
C HIS A 56 -6.99 -12.49 -15.15
N GLU A 57 -7.02 -11.96 -13.94
CA GLU A 57 -8.20 -11.29 -13.39
C GLU A 57 -7.75 -10.19 -12.43
N VAL A 58 -8.35 -9.02 -12.52
CA VAL A 58 -8.20 -7.98 -11.50
C VAL A 58 -9.49 -7.98 -10.69
N THR A 59 -9.40 -8.00 -9.36
CA THR A 59 -10.52 -7.88 -8.40
C THR A 59 -10.52 -6.48 -7.78
N ARG A 60 -11.19 -6.24 -6.64
CA ARG A 60 -11.17 -4.92 -5.98
C ARG A 60 -9.80 -4.57 -5.38
N PHE A 61 -9.08 -5.56 -4.87
CA PHE A 61 -7.83 -5.36 -4.11
C PHE A 61 -6.71 -6.31 -4.52
N HIS A 62 -6.97 -7.24 -5.46
CA HIS A 62 -5.98 -8.23 -5.88
C HIS A 62 -5.95 -8.36 -7.40
N ALA A 63 -4.75 -8.58 -7.94
CA ALA A 63 -4.48 -9.06 -9.28
C ALA A 63 -4.18 -10.55 -9.20
N LYS A 64 -4.95 -11.35 -9.92
CA LYS A 64 -4.84 -12.80 -9.97
C LYS A 64 -3.99 -13.21 -11.18
N ILE A 65 -3.11 -14.16 -10.93
CA ILE A 65 -2.34 -14.88 -11.95
C ILE A 65 -2.46 -16.39 -11.73
N LEU A 66 -2.49 -17.12 -12.84
CA LEU A 66 -2.55 -18.57 -12.86
C LEU A 66 -1.18 -19.13 -13.24
N HIS A 67 -0.79 -20.23 -12.62
CA HIS A 67 0.50 -20.91 -12.81
C HIS A 67 1.70 -19.94 -12.82
N PRO A 68 1.86 -19.11 -11.78
CA PRO A 68 2.89 -18.08 -11.72
C PRO A 68 4.31 -18.66 -11.81
N LYS A 69 5.20 -17.88 -12.42
CA LYS A 69 6.64 -18.14 -12.37
C LYS A 69 7.22 -17.67 -11.03
N PHE A 70 7.99 -18.52 -10.36
CA PHE A 70 8.70 -18.16 -9.13
C PHE A 70 9.76 -17.10 -9.43
N SER A 71 9.55 -15.93 -8.86
CA SER A 71 10.37 -14.73 -9.02
C SER A 71 9.86 -13.69 -8.03
N ALA A 72 10.64 -12.63 -7.80
CA ALA A 72 10.08 -11.46 -7.13
C ALA A 72 9.06 -10.80 -8.08
N ILE A 73 7.82 -10.68 -7.63
CA ILE A 73 6.68 -10.24 -8.45
C ILE A 73 5.93 -9.07 -7.84
N SER A 74 5.41 -8.17 -8.68
CA SER A 74 4.64 -7.00 -8.25
C SER A 74 3.57 -6.64 -9.26
N VAL A 75 2.44 -6.12 -8.78
CA VAL A 75 1.47 -5.42 -9.64
C VAL A 75 2.05 -4.06 -10.00
N ILE A 76 2.01 -3.71 -11.28
CA ILE A 76 2.37 -2.39 -11.81
C ILE A 76 1.22 -1.81 -12.63
N LEU A 77 1.17 -0.49 -12.74
CA LEU A 77 0.19 0.24 -13.53
C LEU A 77 0.89 1.11 -14.57
N ARG A 78 0.37 1.18 -15.80
CA ARG A 78 0.95 2.02 -16.86
C ARG A 78 0.99 3.51 -16.44
N TYR A 79 2.14 4.14 -16.68
CA TYR A 79 2.44 5.49 -16.16
C TYR A 79 1.51 6.59 -16.67
N ILE A 80 1.06 6.50 -17.93
CA ILE A 80 0.15 7.49 -18.54
C ILE A 80 -1.13 7.66 -17.70
N PHE A 81 -1.60 6.57 -17.08
CA PHE A 81 -2.79 6.59 -16.25
C PHE A 81 -2.50 6.88 -14.77
N SER A 82 -1.23 6.82 -14.35
CA SER A 82 -0.81 6.87 -12.94
C SER A 82 -0.90 8.27 -12.29
N TRP A 83 -1.01 9.33 -13.09
CA TRP A 83 -1.10 10.72 -12.58
C TRP A 83 -2.47 11.11 -12.02
N ASN A 84 -3.52 10.34 -12.32
CA ASN A 84 -4.87 10.63 -11.88
C ASN A 84 -5.57 9.34 -11.43
N VAL A 85 -4.92 8.66 -10.48
CA VAL A 85 -5.41 7.40 -9.91
C VAL A 85 -5.79 7.65 -8.47
N ASP A 86 -6.96 7.15 -8.09
CA ASP A 86 -7.31 7.03 -6.70
C ASP A 86 -6.74 5.72 -6.15
N VAL A 87 -6.15 5.78 -4.97
CA VAL A 87 -5.59 4.64 -4.26
C VAL A 87 -6.24 4.52 -2.89
N HIS A 88 -6.48 3.29 -2.46
CA HIS A 88 -6.80 2.99 -1.08
C HIS A 88 -5.54 3.15 -0.24
N CYS A 89 -5.66 3.82 0.90
CA CYS A 89 -4.55 4.16 1.77
C CYS A 89 -4.73 3.53 3.15
N GLU A 90 -3.61 3.33 3.84
CA GLU A 90 -3.57 3.11 5.27
C GLU A 90 -3.29 4.43 6.00
N LEU A 91 -3.85 4.54 7.20
CA LEU A 91 -3.60 5.67 8.09
C LEU A 91 -3.09 5.12 9.42
N MET A 92 -1.90 5.53 9.83
CA MET A 92 -1.29 5.14 11.11
C MET A 92 -0.99 6.37 11.95
N LEU A 93 -1.52 6.39 13.18
CA LEU A 93 -1.27 7.43 14.16
C LEU A 93 -0.39 6.87 15.29
N TYR A 94 0.70 7.57 15.56
CA TYR A 94 1.57 7.33 16.70
C TYR A 94 1.59 8.56 17.60
N LEU A 95 1.61 8.31 18.91
CA LEU A 95 1.74 9.35 19.93
C LEU A 95 2.99 9.06 20.77
N THR A 96 3.75 10.12 21.04
CA THR A 96 4.82 10.10 22.06
C THR A 96 4.61 11.24 23.03
N VAL A 97 4.72 10.94 24.31
CA VAL A 97 4.78 11.95 25.37
C VAL A 97 6.24 12.22 25.70
N LYS A 98 6.67 13.48 25.56
CA LYS A 98 8.01 13.92 25.94
C LYS A 98 7.88 15.12 26.87
N LYS A 99 8.23 14.92 28.15
CA LYS A 99 7.91 15.88 29.22
C LYS A 99 6.39 16.14 29.24
N GLU A 100 5.97 17.38 29.11
CA GLU A 100 4.58 17.82 29.09
C GLU A 100 4.02 17.97 27.66
N THR A 101 4.78 17.54 26.64
CA THR A 101 4.37 17.68 25.23
C THR A 101 3.93 16.34 24.65
N LEU A 102 2.73 16.33 24.08
CA LEU A 102 2.24 15.25 23.23
C LEU A 102 2.66 15.51 21.79
N ILE A 103 3.40 14.57 21.20
CA ILE A 103 3.90 14.66 19.82
C ILE A 103 3.16 13.62 18.96
N PRO A 104 2.17 14.06 18.15
CA PRO A 104 1.52 13.18 17.19
C PRO A 104 2.35 13.02 15.91
N ARG A 105 2.45 11.80 15.40
CA ARG A 105 3.00 11.48 14.08
C ARG A 105 1.98 10.67 13.31
N LEU A 106 1.57 11.22 12.17
CA LEU A 106 0.53 10.67 11.33
C LEU A 106 1.12 10.28 9.98
N TYR A 107 0.86 9.04 9.57
CA TYR A 107 1.34 8.47 8.33
C TYR A 107 0.13 8.12 7.46
N LEU A 108 0.04 8.70 6.26
CA LEU A 108 -0.88 8.27 5.20
C LEU A 108 -0.05 7.79 4.03
N PHE A 109 -0.32 6.57 3.58
CA PHE A 109 0.39 5.96 2.45
C PHE A 109 -0.50 4.94 1.74
N PRO A 110 -0.26 4.63 0.46
CA PRO A 110 -1.03 3.63 -0.27
C PRO A 110 -1.03 2.28 0.47
N SER A 111 -2.15 1.56 0.44
CA SER A 111 -2.27 0.31 1.20
C SER A 111 -1.28 -0.74 0.70
N ASN A 112 -0.20 -0.91 1.47
CA ASN A 112 0.94 -1.75 1.17
C ASN A 112 1.50 -2.27 2.50
N PRO A 113 1.46 -3.60 2.75
CA PRO A 113 1.98 -4.20 3.98
C PRO A 113 3.44 -3.80 4.28
N GLY A 114 4.29 -3.71 3.26
CA GLY A 114 5.69 -3.32 3.45
C GLY A 114 5.86 -1.89 3.97
N GLN A 115 4.96 -0.97 3.59
CA GLN A 115 4.98 0.40 4.13
C GLN A 115 4.51 0.44 5.58
N MET A 116 3.53 -0.39 5.97
CA MET A 116 3.11 -0.51 7.36
C MET A 116 4.28 -0.98 8.25
N GLN A 117 4.97 -2.03 7.80
CA GLN A 117 6.15 -2.55 8.49
C GLN A 117 7.25 -1.50 8.61
N ALA A 118 7.54 -0.76 7.52
CA ALA A 118 8.55 0.30 7.55
C ALA A 118 8.20 1.42 8.55
N VAL A 119 6.91 1.78 8.68
CA VAL A 119 6.45 2.74 9.70
C VAL A 119 6.61 2.17 11.11
N GLU A 120 6.25 0.91 11.34
CA GLU A 120 6.41 0.23 12.63
C GLU A 120 7.89 0.15 13.05
N GLU A 121 8.77 -0.24 12.13
CA GLU A 121 10.22 -0.28 12.35
C GLU A 121 10.79 1.11 12.65
N GLN A 122 10.33 2.13 11.93
CA GLN A 122 10.76 3.51 12.19
C GLN A 122 10.29 3.99 13.57
N GLU A 123 9.05 3.71 13.95
CA GLU A 123 8.48 4.13 15.22
C GLU A 123 9.08 3.38 16.41
N SER A 124 9.57 2.15 16.21
CA SER A 124 10.30 1.38 17.24
C SER A 124 11.56 2.09 17.76
N LYS A 125 12.12 3.02 16.97
CA LYS A 125 13.30 3.81 17.34
C LYS A 125 12.99 4.95 18.31
N PHE A 126 11.72 5.31 18.49
CA PHE A 126 11.29 6.39 19.37
C PHE A 126 10.79 5.82 20.71
N GLN A 127 11.55 6.05 21.79
CA GLN A 127 11.18 5.61 23.13
C GLN A 127 9.80 6.16 23.53
N GLY A 128 8.91 5.29 23.99
CA GLY A 128 7.57 5.67 24.44
C GLY A 128 6.58 5.99 23.31
N SER A 129 6.95 5.77 22.04
CA SER A 129 6.00 5.84 20.95
C SER A 129 4.97 4.71 21.04
N LYS A 130 3.69 5.06 20.89
CA LYS A 130 2.57 4.12 20.93
C LYS A 130 1.67 4.33 19.73
N ARG A 131 1.39 3.25 19.01
CA ARG A 131 0.38 3.21 17.94
C ARG A 131 -0.99 3.37 18.56
N ILE A 132 -1.76 4.32 18.05
CA ILE A 132 -3.18 4.49 18.39
C ILE A 132 -4.01 3.78 17.30
N PRO A 133 -4.85 2.80 17.68
CA PRO A 133 -5.75 2.17 16.73
C PRO A 133 -6.70 3.20 16.14
N ILE A 134 -6.68 3.34 14.82
CA ILE A 134 -7.58 4.18 14.04
C ILE A 134 -8.07 3.39 12.83
N THR A 135 -9.26 3.71 12.35
CA THR A 135 -9.81 3.09 11.15
C THR A 135 -9.09 3.60 9.92
N ARG A 136 -8.85 2.71 8.95
CA ARG A 136 -8.42 3.13 7.62
C ARG A 136 -9.48 4.04 6.98
N PRO A 137 -9.10 4.98 6.12
CA PRO A 137 -10.05 5.77 5.36
C PRO A 137 -10.97 4.88 4.51
N GLU A 138 -12.27 5.19 4.50
CA GLU A 138 -13.25 4.46 3.68
C GLU A 138 -13.12 4.78 2.18
N GLN A 139 -12.85 6.05 1.88
CA GLN A 139 -12.69 6.54 0.52
C GLN A 139 -11.23 6.43 0.06
N SER A 140 -11.05 6.22 -1.23
CA SER A 140 -9.74 6.30 -1.89
C SER A 140 -9.29 7.75 -2.03
N PHE A 141 -7.98 7.98 -2.10
CA PHE A 141 -7.38 9.28 -2.31
C PHE A 141 -6.66 9.35 -3.64
N LYS A 142 -6.72 10.51 -4.27
CA LYS A 142 -5.95 10.78 -5.47
C LYS A 142 -4.46 10.80 -5.15
N LEU A 143 -3.70 9.96 -5.85
CA LEU A 143 -2.25 9.91 -5.71
C LEU A 143 -1.64 11.28 -6.07
N ASN A 144 -0.58 11.68 -5.37
CA ASN A 144 0.11 12.97 -5.55
C ASN A 144 -0.77 14.22 -5.32
N SER A 145 -1.84 14.10 -4.54
CA SER A 145 -2.68 15.23 -4.15
C SER A 145 -2.48 15.60 -2.68
N SER A 146 -2.79 16.85 -2.32
CA SER A 146 -2.86 17.28 -0.93
C SER A 146 -4.22 16.91 -0.34
N PHE A 147 -4.22 16.39 0.88
CA PHE A 147 -5.42 16.09 1.65
C PHE A 147 -5.33 16.75 3.02
N ARG A 148 -6.47 17.16 3.56
CA ARG A 148 -6.58 17.69 4.93
C ARG A 148 -7.25 16.64 5.79
N LEU A 149 -6.57 16.22 6.85
CA LEU A 149 -7.17 15.36 7.86
C LEU A 149 -7.89 16.23 8.88
N ASN A 150 -9.21 16.09 8.95
CA ASN A 150 -10.02 16.77 9.96
C ASN A 150 -10.09 15.87 11.19
N ILE A 151 -9.39 16.25 12.26
CA ILE A 151 -9.46 15.57 13.56
C ILE A 151 -10.56 16.27 14.37
N PRO A 152 -11.73 15.62 14.62
CA PRO A 152 -12.92 16.34 15.07
C PRO A 152 -12.82 17.01 16.44
N CYS A 153 -11.86 16.65 17.31
CA CYS A 153 -11.75 17.26 18.64
C CYS A 153 -10.28 17.31 19.09
N SER A 154 -9.84 18.47 19.60
CA SER A 154 -8.71 18.57 20.51
C SER A 154 -9.29 18.52 21.93
N THR A 155 -8.85 17.57 22.75
CA THR A 155 -9.25 17.48 24.16
C THR A 155 -8.08 17.92 25.03
N SER A 156 -8.29 18.97 25.82
CA SER A 156 -7.36 19.36 26.88
C SER A 156 -7.45 18.33 28.01
N ILE A 157 -6.31 17.70 28.33
CA ILE A 157 -6.21 16.78 29.46
C ILE A 157 -5.63 17.57 30.64
N PHE A 158 -6.40 17.70 31.71
CA PHE A 158 -5.92 18.23 32.98
C PHE A 158 -5.55 17.05 33.89
N PRO A 159 -4.28 16.88 34.27
CA PRO A 159 -3.95 15.88 35.28
C PRO A 159 -4.61 16.26 36.63
N PRO A 160 -5.02 15.26 37.44
CA PRO A 160 -5.57 15.51 38.78
C PRO A 160 -4.56 16.16 39.73
#